data_AF-A0A943CKH1-F1
#
_entry.id   AF-A0A943CKH1-F1
#
_cell.length_a   1.000
_cell.length_b   1.000
_cell.length_c   1.000
_cell.angle_alpha   90.00
_cell.angle_beta   90.00
_cell.angle_gamma   90.00
#
_symmetry.space_group_name_H-M   'P 1'
#
loop_
_entity.id
_entity.type
_entity.pdbx_description
1 polymer ?
#
loop_
_entity_poly.entity_id
_entity_poly.type
_entity_poly.pdbx_seq_one_letter_code
_entity_poly.pdbx_strand_id
1 'polypeptide(L)' 'MEEKKELLNQDERVVEIELERLRGFVNHPFKVQADSQMIELQESIKKYGILNPLIVRNEA' A
#
# COMPACT_ATOMS: atom_id res chain seq x y z
N MET A 1 32.39 8.54 -0.85
CA MET A 1 31.27 9.49 -0.71
C MET A 1 30.03 8.68 -0.44
N GLU A 2 29.84 8.37 0.82
CA GLU A 2 28.85 7.46 1.37
C GLU A 2 27.92 8.29 2.26
N GLU A 3 27.24 9.27 1.65
CA GLU A 3 26.46 10.30 2.36
C GLU A 3 25.03 10.44 1.82
N LYS A 4 24.53 9.45 1.06
CA LYS A 4 23.16 9.50 0.52
C LYS A 4 22.37 8.21 0.77
N LYS A 5 22.45 7.67 1.98
CA LYS A 5 21.62 6.53 2.42
C LYS A 5 20.87 6.77 3.74
N GLU A 6 21.20 7.82 4.49
CA GLU A 6 20.68 8.01 5.85
C GLU A 6 19.38 8.83 5.96
N LEU A 7 18.95 9.52 4.89
CA LEU A 7 17.70 10.30 4.88
C LEU A 7 16.43 9.50 4.57
N LEU A 8 16.52 8.20 4.29
CA LEU A 8 15.38 7.34 3.92
C LEU A 8 14.66 6.67 5.09
N ASN A 9 15.13 6.81 6.34
CA ASN A 9 14.82 5.84 7.39
C ASN A 9 14.10 6.40 8.62
N GLN A 10 13.02 7.18 8.44
CA GLN A 10 12.07 7.42 9.55
C GLN A 10 10.60 7.33 9.15
N ASP A 11 10.21 7.68 7.92
CA ASP A 11 8.79 7.72 7.50
C ASP A 11 8.24 6.37 7.01
N GLU A 12 9.07 5.53 6.39
CA GLU A 12 8.64 4.25 5.83
C GLU A 12 8.75 3.14 6.88
N ARG A 13 7.74 3.02 7.75
CA ARG A 13 7.63 1.93 8.73
C ARG A 13 6.40 1.09 8.45
N VAL A 14 6.58 -0.24 8.46
CA VAL A 14 5.45 -1.16 8.48
C VAL A 14 4.80 -1.06 9.85
N VAL A 15 3.56 -0.59 9.87
CA VAL A 15 2.75 -0.46 11.08
C VAL A 15 1.40 -1.13 10.85
N GLU A 16 0.86 -1.74 11.89
CA GLU A 16 -0.51 -2.26 11.85
C GLU A 16 -1.50 -1.10 12.05
N ILE A 17 -2.41 -0.93 11.10
CA ILE A 17 -3.46 0.09 11.14
C ILE A 17 -4.82 -0.57 10.99
N GLU A 18 -5.81 -0.02 11.70
CA GLU A 18 -7.20 -0.44 11.53
C GLU A 18 -7.74 0.06 10.19
N LEU A 19 -8.55 -0.77 9.52
CA LEU A 19 -9.14 -0.44 8.21
C LEU A 19 -10.01 0.82 8.25
N GLU A 20 -10.62 1.13 9.39
CA GLU A 20 -11.47 2.33 9.58
C GLU A 20 -10.68 3.64 9.51
N ARG A 21 -9.35 3.59 9.72
CA ARG A 21 -8.47 4.75 9.60
C ARG A 21 -8.06 5.02 8.15
N LEU A 22 -8.27 4.07 7.23
CA LEU A 22 -8.01 4.27 5.81
C LEU A 22 -9.04 5.23 5.22
N ARG A 23 -8.54 6.29 4.59
CA ARG A 23 -9.38 7.25 3.84
C ARG A 23 -9.21 7.05 2.35
N GLY A 24 -10.28 7.38 1.61
CA GLY A 24 -10.25 7.35 0.16
C GLY A 24 -9.29 8.41 -0.39
N PHE A 25 -8.30 7.99 -1.15
CA PHE A 25 -7.40 8.91 -1.83
C PHE A 25 -8.03 9.39 -3.15
N VAL A 26 -8.68 10.55 -3.09
CA VAL A 26 -9.23 11.23 -4.28
C VAL A 26 -8.10 11.76 -5.17
N ASN A 27 -8.25 11.62 -6.49
CA ASN A 27 -7.24 11.92 -7.51
C ASN A 27 -6.00 11.01 -7.51
N HIS A 28 -6.20 9.69 -7.33
CA HIS A 28 -5.11 8.73 -7.53
C HIS A 28 -4.60 8.76 -8.99
N PRO A 29 -3.28 8.97 -9.23
CA PRO A 29 -2.73 9.09 -10.58
C PRO A 29 -2.81 7.78 -11.38
N PHE A 30 -2.95 6.65 -10.68
CA PHE A 30 -3.25 5.36 -11.29
C PHE A 30 -4.74 5.06 -11.18
N LYS A 31 -5.34 4.57 -12.26
CA LYS A 31 -6.73 4.13 -12.29
C LYS A 31 -6.79 2.64 -12.00
N VAL A 32 -7.52 2.25 -10.96
CA VAL A 32 -7.82 0.83 -10.72
C VAL A 32 -8.81 0.37 -11.79
N GLN A 33 -8.42 -0.65 -12.55
CA GLN A 33 -9.31 -1.32 -13.51
C GLN A 33 -9.86 -2.59 -12.86
N ALA A 34 -11.15 -2.86 -13.05
CA ALA A 34 -11.76 -4.12 -12.63
C ALA A 34 -11.60 -5.15 -13.76
N ASP A 35 -10.36 -5.46 -14.09
CA ASP A 35 -10.00 -6.44 -15.11
C ASP A 35 -9.85 -7.84 -14.51
N SER A 36 -9.60 -8.84 -15.37
CA SER A 36 -9.41 -10.23 -14.93
C SER A 36 -8.27 -10.37 -13.91
N GLN A 37 -7.22 -9.56 -14.03
CA GLN A 37 -6.10 -9.57 -13.08
C GLN A 37 -6.53 -9.16 -11.67
N MET A 38 -7.41 -8.15 -11.56
CA MET A 38 -7.99 -7.75 -10.27
C MET A 38 -8.84 -8.85 -9.64
N ILE A 39 -9.50 -9.70 -10.45
CA ILE A 39 -10.29 -10.84 -9.96
C ILE A 39 -9.36 -11.92 -9.40
N GLU A 40 -8.32 -12.31 -10.14
CA GLU A 40 -7.33 -13.30 -9.70
C GLU A 40 -6.62 -12.86 -8.42
N LEU A 41 -6.31 -11.56 -8.30
CA LEU A 41 -5.70 -10.99 -7.10
C LEU A 41 -6.63 -11.16 -5.88
N GLN A 42 -7.93 -10.91 -6.02
CA GLN A 42 -8.89 -11.11 -4.94
C GLN A 42 -8.98 -12.57 -4.50
N GLU A 43 -8.98 -13.51 -5.44
CA GLU A 43 -8.97 -14.95 -5.11
C GLU A 43 -7.69 -15.37 -4.39
N SER A 44 -6.54 -14.84 -4.83
CA SER A 44 -5.24 -15.07 -4.18
C SER A 44 -5.24 -14.54 -2.74
N ILE A 45 -5.72 -13.32 -2.52
CA ILE A 45 -5.82 -12.72 -1.17
C ILE A 45 -6.76 -13.54 -0.27
N LYS A 46 -7.88 -14.05 -0.80
CA LYS A 46 -8.78 -14.92 -0.03
C LYS A 46 -8.11 -16.24 0.37
N LYS A 47 -7.28 -16.80 -0.50
CA LYS A 47 -6.63 -18.11 -0.28
C LYS A 47 -5.39 -18.03 0.61
N TYR A 48 -4.56 -17.01 0.42
CA TYR A 48 -3.24 -16.90 1.06
C TYR A 48 -3.10 -15.71 2.00
N GLY A 49 -4.09 -14.82 2.05
CA GLY A 49 -4.01 -13.56 2.79
C GLY A 49 -3.16 -12.52 2.06
N ILE A 50 -2.79 -11.47 2.80
CA ILE A 50 -1.91 -10.41 2.29
C ILE A 50 -0.46 -10.82 2.53
N LEU A 51 0.30 -11.02 1.46
CA LEU A 51 1.72 -11.39 1.53
C LEU A 51 2.65 -10.19 1.69
N ASN A 52 2.25 -9.03 1.14
CA ASN A 52 3.05 -7.81 1.15
C ASN A 52 2.27 -6.69 1.86
N PRO A 53 2.90 -5.91 2.77
CA PRO A 53 2.26 -4.76 3.40
C PRO A 53 1.69 -3.78 2.37
N LEU A 54 0.57 -3.15 2.72
CA LEU A 54 -0.05 -2.12 1.89
C LEU A 54 0.73 -0.80 2.02
N ILE A 55 0.86 -0.09 0.91
CA ILE A 55 1.44 1.25 0.88
C ILE A 55 0.33 2.24 1.15
N VAL A 56 0.49 3.04 2.21
CA VAL A 56 -0.47 4.07 2.61
C VAL A 56 0.25 5.40 2.68
N ARG A 57 -0.39 6.44 2.14
CA ARG A 57 0.08 7.82 2.31
C ARG A 57 -0.61 8.40 3.54
N ASN A 58 0.18 8.91 4.49
CA ASN A 58 -0.39 9.62 5.63
C ASN A 58 -1.14 10.87 5.13
N GLU A 59 -2.34 11.10 5.65
CA GLU A 59 -3.00 12.39 5.45
C GLU A 59 -2.18 13.44 6.22
N ALA A 60 -1.80 14.51 5.54
CA ALA A 60 -1.11 15.65 6.14
C ALA A 60 -2.11 16.54 6.90
#